data_AF-A0AAE1B4U1-F1
#
_entry.id   AF-A0AAE1B4U1-F1
#
_cell.length_a   1.000
_cell.length_b   1.000
_cell.length_c   1.000
_cell.angle_alpha   90.00
_cell.angle_beta   90.00
_cell.angle_gamma   90.00
#
_symmetry.space_group_name_H-M   'P 1'
#
loop_
_entity.id
_entity.type
_entity.pdbx_description
1 polymer ?
#
loop_
_entity_poly.entity_id
_entity_poly.type
_entity_poly.pdbx_seq_one_letter_code
_entity_poly.pdbx_strand_id
1 'polypeptide(L)'
;MQVVKTMLRCPMGRVVEVSVLFYGGSDRSFIISSLAREQQLRKSREDWFAFSGFGGTGCGPRTKRNIFFLEMGGFPLELTEIPKICADMYKAPVAEHIVNKFEVDFTEDLRVGQPVKIDILIGLDYYWRRLAANPRLKDAYDENLSEIENSGIITEVNDDNSLARPVFYLPHMPVVREDSKTTKVTPVFDASAKGSDSEEGAGRLIAEAKKIMAAAGMELTKWSSNRPDFLL
;
A
#
# COMPACT_ATOMS: atom_id res chain seq x y z
N MET A 1 5.16 -0.77 -2.12
CA MET A 1 5.50 -0.46 -0.72
C MET A 1 6.51 0.68 -0.71
N GLN A 2 6.18 1.82 -0.10
CA GLN A 2 7.03 3.02 -0.15
C GLN A 2 7.34 3.48 1.27
N VAL A 3 8.62 3.73 1.55
CA VAL A 3 9.07 4.29 2.83
C VAL A 3 9.48 5.75 2.60
N VAL A 4 9.00 6.64 3.46
CA VAL A 4 9.27 8.08 3.38
C VAL A 4 9.61 8.60 4.77
N LYS A 5 10.60 9.48 4.87
CA LYS A 5 10.82 10.27 6.08
C LYS A 5 9.98 11.53 6.03
N THR A 6 9.26 11.82 7.11
CA THR A 6 8.42 13.02 7.18
C THR A 6 8.27 13.51 8.61
N MET A 7 7.71 14.70 8.75
CA MET A 7 7.51 15.37 10.01
C MET A 7 6.13 15.03 10.59
N LEU A 8 6.12 14.41 11.77
CA LEU A 8 4.93 14.17 12.57
C LEU A 8 4.71 15.33 13.53
N ARG A 9 3.51 15.91 13.52
CA ARG A 9 3.13 16.93 14.51
C ARG A 9 2.49 16.25 15.72
N CYS A 10 3.19 16.36 16.84
CA CYS A 10 2.74 15.86 18.14
C CYS A 10 1.88 16.90 18.88
N PRO A 11 1.11 16.49 19.90
CA PRO A 11 0.43 17.42 20.80
C PRO A 11 1.41 18.44 21.39
N MET A 12 0.94 19.66 21.64
CA MET A 12 1.74 20.82 22.09
C MET A 12 2.71 21.40 21.04
N GLY A 13 2.57 21.05 19.76
CA GLY A 13 3.28 21.69 18.64
C GLY A 13 4.71 21.20 18.41
N ARG A 14 5.13 20.13 19.10
CA ARG A 14 6.41 19.47 18.81
C ARG A 14 6.35 18.78 17.45
N VAL A 15 7.45 18.83 16.72
CA VAL A 15 7.58 18.19 15.40
C VAL A 15 8.74 17.21 15.44
N VAL A 16 8.50 15.98 14.99
CA VAL A 16 9.46 14.86 15.07
C VAL A 16 9.60 14.24 13.70
N GLU A 17 10.83 14.00 13.24
CA GLU A 17 11.08 13.23 12.03
C GLU A 17 10.78 11.75 12.31
N VAL A 18 9.97 11.13 11.44
CA VAL A 18 9.56 9.73 11.55
C VAL A 18 9.70 9.03 10.21
N SER A 19 10.01 7.74 10.25
CA SER A 19 10.03 6.87 9.06
C SER A 19 8.66 6.22 8.87
N VAL A 20 8.01 6.52 7.75
CA VAL A 20 6.64 6.13 7.45
C VAL A 20 6.61 5.14 6.31
N LEU A 21 5.91 4.02 6.51
CA LEU A 21 5.67 2.99 5.53
C LEU A 21 4.25 3.10 4.98
N PHE A 22 4.12 3.39 3.69
CA PHE A 22 2.85 3.33 2.98
C PHE A 22 2.61 1.91 2.46
N TYR A 23 1.55 1.28 2.95
CA TYR A 23 1.24 -0.12 2.67
C TYR A 23 -0.25 -0.32 2.39
N GLY A 24 -0.58 -0.50 1.11
CA GLY A 24 -1.96 -0.74 0.65
C GLY A 24 -2.56 -2.07 1.09
N GLY A 25 -1.74 -3.03 1.52
CA GLY A 25 -2.22 -4.30 2.08
C GLY A 25 -2.68 -4.22 3.54
N SER A 26 -2.85 -3.02 4.09
CA SER A 26 -3.40 -2.82 5.42
C SER A 26 -4.53 -1.82 5.39
N ASP A 27 -5.67 -2.18 5.98
CA ASP A 27 -6.84 -1.31 6.03
C ASP A 27 -6.68 -0.12 6.99
N ARG A 28 -5.76 -0.24 7.95
CA ARG A 28 -5.58 0.74 9.03
C ARG A 28 -4.15 1.24 9.14
N SER A 29 -4.04 2.44 9.69
CA SER A 29 -2.77 3.05 10.04
C SER A 29 -2.32 2.72 11.47
N PHE A 30 -1.02 2.55 11.68
CA PHE A 30 -0.42 2.12 12.94
C PHE A 30 0.78 2.96 13.35
N ILE A 31 1.04 3.03 14.66
CA ILE A 31 2.21 3.67 15.25
C ILE A 31 2.91 2.69 16.20
N ILE A 32 4.25 2.70 16.21
CA ILE A 32 5.00 1.86 17.14
C ILE A 32 4.93 2.37 18.58
N SER A 33 4.80 1.43 19.53
CA SER A 33 4.76 1.70 20.98
C SER A 33 5.99 2.45 21.51
N SER A 34 7.16 2.28 20.90
CA SER A 34 8.38 3.00 21.31
C SER A 34 8.27 4.49 20.98
N LEU A 35 7.93 4.83 19.73
CA LEU A 35 7.69 6.21 19.31
C LEU A 35 6.62 6.89 20.17
N ALA A 36 5.49 6.23 20.41
CA ALA A 36 4.42 6.80 21.23
C ALA A 36 4.87 7.15 22.65
N ARG A 37 5.73 6.31 23.25
CA ARG A 37 6.28 6.50 24.59
C ARG A 37 7.37 7.57 24.63
N GLU A 38 8.32 7.50 23.69
CA GLU A 38 9.43 8.45 23.55
C GLU A 38 8.91 9.88 23.36
N GLN A 39 7.86 10.03 22.56
CA GLN A 39 7.22 11.32 22.31
C GLN A 39 6.14 11.68 23.33
N GLN A 40 5.94 10.86 24.37
CA GLN A 40 4.95 11.06 25.44
C GLN A 40 3.54 11.37 24.89
N LEU A 41 3.14 10.65 23.85
CA LEU A 41 1.85 10.88 23.20
C LEU A 41 0.71 10.57 24.15
N ARG A 42 -0.28 11.47 24.18
CA ARG A 42 -1.52 11.24 24.93
C ARG A 42 -2.45 10.35 24.12
N LYS A 43 -2.77 9.16 24.64
CA LYS A 43 -3.80 8.31 24.05
C LYS A 43 -5.13 9.05 23.99
N SER A 44 -5.82 8.93 22.86
CA SER A 44 -7.13 9.55 22.66
C SER A 44 -8.25 8.61 23.10
N ARG A 45 -8.17 7.34 22.70
CA ARG A 45 -9.08 6.27 23.15
C ARG A 45 -8.36 4.93 23.19
N GLU A 46 -9.08 3.90 23.63
CA GLU A 46 -8.65 2.51 23.55
C GLU A 46 -9.69 1.72 22.76
N ASP A 47 -9.24 0.78 21.93
CA ASP A 47 -10.11 -0.08 21.15
C ASP A 47 -9.62 -1.53 21.17
N TRP A 48 -10.54 -2.47 20.93
CA TRP A 48 -10.24 -3.91 20.90
C TRP A 48 -9.84 -4.35 19.50
N PHE A 49 -8.57 -4.74 19.36
CA PHE A 49 -7.96 -5.07 18.08
C PHE A 49 -7.55 -6.55 17.99
N ALA A 50 -7.86 -7.21 16.89
CA ALA A 50 -7.29 -8.51 16.55
C ALA A 50 -6.47 -8.39 15.27
N PHE A 51 -5.35 -9.12 15.23
CA PHE A 51 -4.51 -9.21 14.05
C PHE A 51 -4.84 -10.50 13.30
N SER A 52 -5.19 -10.36 12.03
CA SER A 52 -5.25 -11.46 11.07
C SER A 52 -4.13 -11.24 10.07
N GLY A 53 -3.01 -11.92 10.25
CA GLY A 53 -1.89 -11.89 9.30
C GLY A 53 -2.14 -12.85 8.14
N PHE A 54 -1.56 -12.55 6.97
CA PHE A 54 -1.60 -13.45 5.81
C PHE A 54 -0.98 -14.82 6.15
N GLY A 55 -1.73 -15.90 5.91
CA GLY A 55 -1.28 -17.29 6.12
C GLY A 55 -1.58 -17.89 7.51
N GLY A 56 -2.21 -17.14 8.41
CA GLY A 56 -2.71 -17.68 9.68
C GLY A 56 -4.10 -18.28 9.52
N THR A 57 -4.33 -19.49 10.05
CA THR A 57 -5.64 -20.17 10.03
C THR A 57 -6.64 -19.63 11.07
N GLY A 58 -6.38 -18.46 11.67
CA GLY A 58 -7.23 -17.88 12.71
C GLY A 58 -7.01 -16.39 12.95
N CYS A 59 -8.05 -15.74 13.47
CA CYS A 59 -8.00 -14.39 14.02
C CYS A 59 -7.33 -14.46 15.39
N GLY A 60 -6.21 -13.74 15.58
CA GLY A 60 -5.53 -13.71 16.87
C GLY A 60 -6.41 -13.18 18.01
N PRO A 61 -6.06 -13.41 19.28
CA PRO A 61 -6.86 -12.91 20.40
C PRO A 61 -7.01 -11.39 20.33
N ARG A 62 -8.22 -10.89 20.64
CA ARG A 62 -8.47 -9.45 20.72
C ARG A 62 -7.65 -8.87 21.87
N THR A 63 -6.83 -7.88 21.56
CA THR A 63 -6.01 -7.12 22.51
C THR A 63 -6.46 -5.68 22.52
N LYS A 64 -6.54 -5.07 23.69
CA LYS A 64 -6.85 -3.65 23.81
C LYS A 64 -5.63 -2.82 23.38
N ARG A 65 -5.82 -1.87 22.47
CA ARG A 65 -4.77 -1.00 21.93
C ARG A 65 -5.13 0.46 22.13
N ASN A 66 -4.12 1.29 22.38
CA ASN A 66 -4.30 2.73 22.41
C ASN A 66 -4.44 3.25 20.98
N ILE A 67 -5.30 4.27 20.84
CA ILE A 67 -5.51 4.98 19.58
C ILE A 67 -5.05 6.42 19.78
N PHE A 68 -4.27 6.92 18.82
CA PHE A 68 -3.75 8.28 18.80
C PHE A 68 -4.31 9.04 17.60
N PHE A 69 -4.76 10.28 17.84
CA PHE A 69 -5.07 11.22 16.76
C PHE A 69 -3.92 12.21 16.61
N LEU A 70 -3.25 12.18 15.46
CA LEU A 70 -2.10 13.02 15.14
C LEU A 70 -2.30 13.70 13.78
N GLU A 71 -1.36 14.57 13.41
CA GLU A 71 -1.37 15.24 12.11
C GLU A 71 -0.03 14.99 11.38
N MET A 72 -0.11 14.64 10.10
CA MET A 72 1.05 14.47 9.23
C MET A 72 0.81 15.24 7.93
N GLY A 73 1.66 16.24 7.66
CA GLY A 73 1.55 17.07 6.46
C GLY A 73 0.20 17.79 6.30
N GLY A 74 -0.39 18.29 7.39
CA GLY A 74 -1.70 18.95 7.36
C GLY A 74 -2.90 17.99 7.36
N PHE A 75 -2.68 16.67 7.37
CA PHE A 75 -3.76 15.68 7.30
C PHE A 75 -3.93 14.93 8.63
N PRO A 76 -5.17 14.79 9.15
CA PRO A 76 -5.42 14.07 10.38
C PRO A 76 -5.27 12.55 10.21
N LEU A 77 -4.56 11.93 11.13
CA LEU A 77 -4.32 10.49 11.20
C LEU A 77 -4.94 9.89 12.45
N GLU A 78 -5.57 8.73 12.30
CA GLU A 78 -5.91 7.85 13.42
C GLU A 78 -4.93 6.68 13.42
N LEU A 79 -4.12 6.55 14.47
CA LEU A 79 -3.06 5.55 14.54
C LEU A 79 -3.32 4.58 15.68
N THR A 80 -3.37 3.29 15.34
CA THR A 80 -3.47 2.22 16.33
C THR A 80 -2.09 1.83 16.83
N GLU A 81 -1.90 1.79 18.15
CA GLU A 81 -0.62 1.43 18.75
C GLU A 81 -0.31 -0.05 18.56
N ILE A 82 0.90 -0.36 18.06
CA ILE A 82 1.40 -1.73 17.99
C ILE A 82 2.85 -1.84 18.47
N PRO A 83 3.27 -2.99 19.01
CA PRO A 83 4.64 -3.13 19.52
C PRO A 83 5.71 -2.99 18.43
N LYS A 84 5.43 -3.49 17.23
CA LYS A 84 6.34 -3.51 16.08
C LYS A 84 5.54 -3.62 14.79
N ILE A 85 5.94 -2.87 13.76
CA ILE A 85 5.34 -2.93 12.41
C ILE A 85 5.95 -4.09 11.61
N CYS A 86 7.26 -4.06 11.39
CA CYS A 86 8.00 -5.08 10.67
C CYS A 86 9.41 -5.21 11.22
N ALA A 87 10.15 -6.22 10.77
CA ALA A 87 11.60 -6.24 10.94
C ALA A 87 12.23 -5.04 10.21
N ASP A 88 13.45 -4.68 10.60
CA ASP A 88 14.16 -3.57 9.97
C ASP A 88 14.26 -3.83 8.47
N MET A 89 13.89 -2.80 7.69
CA MET A 89 13.93 -2.90 6.25
C MET A 89 15.33 -2.57 5.76
N TYR A 90 15.90 -3.46 4.96
CA TYR A 90 17.19 -3.22 4.31
C TYR A 90 16.94 -2.69 2.91
N LYS A 91 17.47 -1.50 2.63
CA LYS A 91 17.59 -1.02 1.25
C LYS A 91 18.82 -1.69 0.65
N ALA A 92 18.61 -2.54 -0.36
CA ALA A 92 19.73 -3.15 -1.05
C ALA A 92 20.59 -2.05 -1.68
N PRO A 93 21.91 -2.03 -1.42
CA PRO A 93 22.77 -1.02 -2.00
C PRO A 93 22.75 -1.15 -3.53
N VAL A 94 22.56 -0.03 -4.21
CA VAL A 94 22.61 0.04 -5.67
C VAL A 94 24.02 0.43 -6.08
N ALA A 95 24.62 -0.36 -6.97
CA ALA A 95 25.98 -0.10 -7.45
C ALA A 95 26.08 1.28 -8.12
N GLU A 96 27.19 1.98 -7.88
CA GLU A 96 27.38 3.37 -8.32
C GLU A 96 27.19 3.57 -9.83
N HIS A 97 27.65 2.64 -10.64
CA HIS A 97 27.49 2.69 -12.10
C HIS A 97 26.02 2.60 -12.56
N ILE A 98 25.13 2.01 -11.75
CA ILE A 98 23.68 1.97 -12.03
C ILE A 98 23.08 3.32 -11.67
N VAL A 99 23.41 3.86 -10.49
CA VAL A 99 22.92 5.17 -10.01
C VAL A 99 23.29 6.28 -11.00
N ASN A 100 24.55 6.31 -11.43
CA ASN A 100 25.06 7.34 -12.35
C ASN A 100 24.48 7.24 -13.76
N LYS A 101 23.91 6.09 -14.16
CA LYS A 101 23.34 5.89 -15.50
C LYS A 101 21.99 6.59 -15.68
N PHE A 102 21.26 6.86 -14.60
CA PHE A 102 19.91 7.40 -14.69
C PHE A 102 19.85 8.94 -14.58
N GLU A 103 20.97 9.65 -14.38
CA GLU A 103 21.01 11.12 -14.18
C GLU A 103 19.96 11.62 -13.17
N VAL A 104 19.60 10.80 -12.18
CA VAL A 104 18.59 11.15 -11.16
C VAL A 104 19.31 11.51 -9.87
N ASP A 105 18.96 12.66 -9.32
CA ASP A 105 19.37 13.03 -7.98
C ASP A 105 18.43 12.32 -7.00
N PHE A 106 18.92 11.25 -6.38
CA PHE A 106 18.14 10.51 -5.38
C PHE A 106 18.16 11.29 -4.07
N THR A 107 16.99 11.48 -3.46
CA THR A 107 16.87 12.12 -2.14
C THR A 107 17.51 11.30 -1.00
N GLU A 108 17.94 10.07 -1.27
CA GLU A 108 18.57 9.17 -0.31
C GLU A 108 19.80 8.49 -0.92
N ASP A 109 20.84 8.27 -0.12
CA ASP A 109 22.04 7.56 -0.56
C ASP A 109 21.78 6.05 -0.64
N LEU A 110 21.35 5.61 -1.82
CA LEU A 110 21.11 4.19 -2.13
C LEU A 110 22.39 3.35 -2.18
N ARG A 111 23.59 3.93 -1.98
CA ARG A 111 24.87 3.21 -1.96
C ARG A 111 25.12 2.57 -0.60
N VAL A 112 24.49 3.09 0.45
CA VAL A 112 24.69 2.62 1.82
C VAL A 112 23.51 1.75 2.23
N GLY A 113 23.76 0.45 2.42
CA GLY A 113 22.76 -0.52 2.87
C GLY A 113 22.40 -0.35 4.35
N GLN A 114 21.75 0.76 4.70
CA GLN A 114 21.35 1.04 6.08
C GLN A 114 19.98 0.42 6.40
N PRO A 115 19.83 -0.20 7.58
CA PRO A 115 18.53 -0.64 8.06
C PRO A 115 17.64 0.58 8.35
N VAL A 116 16.41 0.55 7.87
CA VAL A 116 15.39 1.54 8.14
C VAL A 116 14.38 0.93 9.12
N LYS A 117 14.35 1.49 10.33
CA LYS A 117 13.29 1.22 11.30
C LYS A 117 12.05 1.99 10.87
N ILE A 118 10.89 1.34 10.87
CA ILE A 118 9.61 1.97 10.53
C ILE A 118 8.90 2.37 11.82
N ASP A 119 8.51 3.63 11.90
CA ASP A 119 7.82 4.19 13.07
C ASP A 119 6.29 4.22 12.90
N ILE A 120 5.82 4.44 11.67
CA ILE A 120 4.40 4.54 11.34
C ILE A 120 4.12 3.72 10.08
N LEU A 121 3.02 2.97 10.08
CA LEU A 121 2.44 2.36 8.88
C LEU A 121 1.19 3.15 8.51
N ILE A 122 1.06 3.51 7.24
CA ILE A 122 -0.12 4.15 6.67
C ILE A 122 -0.85 3.14 5.78
N GLY A 123 -2.08 2.83 6.18
CA GLY A 123 -2.98 1.92 5.50
C GLY A 123 -3.98 2.64 4.58
N LEU A 124 -4.95 1.89 4.06
CA LEU A 124 -5.99 2.36 3.14
C LEU A 124 -6.92 3.42 3.77
N ASP A 125 -7.13 3.38 5.07
CA ASP A 125 -7.90 4.40 5.82
C ASP A 125 -7.44 5.83 5.52
N TYR A 126 -6.13 6.06 5.45
CA TYR A 126 -5.58 7.36 5.08
C TYR A 126 -5.94 7.77 3.66
N TYR A 127 -5.77 6.86 2.69
CA TYR A 127 -6.05 7.13 1.28
C TYR A 127 -7.52 7.44 1.06
N TRP A 128 -8.42 6.66 1.66
CA TRP A 128 -9.86 6.88 1.55
C TRP A 128 -10.32 8.18 2.19
N ARG A 129 -9.77 8.54 3.37
CA ARG A 129 -10.05 9.84 3.97
C ARG A 129 -9.56 10.98 3.08
N ARG A 130 -8.36 10.85 2.51
CA ARG A 130 -7.78 11.89 1.64
C ARG A 130 -8.57 12.06 0.35
N LEU A 131 -9.03 10.95 -0.24
CA LEU A 131 -9.88 10.96 -1.42
C LEU A 131 -11.25 11.61 -1.09
N ALA A 132 -11.89 11.19 0.01
CA ALA A 132 -13.17 11.73 0.44
C ALA A 132 -13.13 13.24 0.79
N ALA A 133 -11.99 13.74 1.27
CA ALA A 133 -11.79 15.16 1.55
C ALA A 133 -11.70 16.04 0.30
N ASN A 134 -11.54 15.46 -0.90
CA ASN A 134 -11.45 16.18 -2.16
C ASN A 134 -12.49 15.65 -3.17
N PRO A 135 -13.69 16.25 -3.25
CA PRO A 135 -14.78 15.78 -4.12
C PRO A 135 -14.34 15.60 -5.56
N ARG A 136 -13.53 16.51 -6.11
CA ARG A 136 -13.04 16.41 -7.49
C ARG A 136 -12.18 15.17 -7.73
N LEU A 137 -11.33 14.80 -6.77
CA LEU A 137 -10.54 13.58 -6.88
C LEU A 137 -11.42 12.34 -6.67
N LYS A 138 -12.42 12.42 -5.79
CA LYS A 138 -13.36 11.32 -5.60
C LYS A 138 -14.17 11.06 -6.88
N ASP A 139 -14.76 12.09 -7.46
CA ASP A 139 -15.57 11.99 -8.68
C ASP A 139 -14.73 11.40 -9.83
N ALA A 140 -13.52 11.92 -10.04
CA ALA A 140 -12.60 11.36 -11.05
C ALA A 140 -12.23 9.90 -10.77
N TYR A 141 -12.09 9.50 -9.50
CA TYR A 141 -11.80 8.11 -9.14
C TYR A 141 -12.97 7.19 -9.49
N ASP A 142 -14.19 7.61 -9.15
CA ASP A 142 -15.41 6.87 -9.44
C ASP A 142 -15.61 6.76 -10.97
N GLU A 143 -15.38 7.84 -11.73
CA GLU A 143 -15.42 7.83 -13.20
C GLU A 143 -14.45 6.81 -13.79
N ASN A 144 -13.21 6.74 -13.29
CA ASN A 144 -12.23 5.74 -13.73
C ASN A 144 -12.71 4.32 -13.42
N LEU A 145 -13.31 4.08 -12.25
CA LEU A 145 -13.88 2.76 -11.93
C LEU A 145 -15.05 2.40 -12.86
N SER A 146 -15.94 3.35 -13.15
CA SER A 146 -17.05 3.14 -14.09
C SER A 146 -16.55 2.86 -15.51
N GLU A 147 -15.48 3.50 -15.97
CA GLU A 147 -14.88 3.19 -17.28
C GLU A 147 -14.33 1.75 -17.32
N ILE A 148 -13.64 1.33 -16.27
CA ILE A 148 -13.11 -0.05 -16.15
C ILE A 148 -14.26 -1.06 -16.08
N GLU A 149 -15.33 -0.75 -15.36
CA GLU A 149 -16.54 -1.59 -15.32
C GLU A 149 -17.25 -1.67 -16.68
N ASN A 150 -17.45 -0.54 -17.35
CA ASN A 150 -18.07 -0.48 -18.68
C ASN A 150 -17.26 -1.23 -19.75
N SER A 151 -15.94 -1.33 -19.57
CA SER A 151 -15.07 -2.15 -20.43
C SER A 151 -15.17 -3.65 -20.16
N GLY A 152 -15.84 -4.06 -19.07
CA GLY A 152 -16.02 -5.46 -18.66
C GLY A 152 -14.84 -6.05 -17.87
N ILE A 153 -13.88 -5.23 -17.43
CA ILE A 153 -12.70 -5.69 -16.67
C ILE A 153 -13.07 -6.00 -15.22
N ILE A 154 -13.92 -5.16 -14.61
CA ILE A 154 -14.47 -5.36 -13.25
C ILE A 154 -15.99 -5.37 -13.30
N THR A 155 -16.62 -5.85 -12.23
CA THR A 155 -18.08 -5.82 -12.08
C THR A 155 -18.42 -5.71 -10.61
N GLU A 156 -19.40 -4.88 -10.26
CA GLU A 156 -19.97 -4.87 -8.92
C GLU A 156 -20.56 -6.24 -8.56
N VAL A 157 -20.22 -6.74 -7.37
CA VAL A 157 -20.72 -8.02 -6.86
C VAL A 157 -21.74 -7.74 -5.76
N ASN A 158 -22.97 -8.21 -5.95
CA ASN A 158 -24.00 -8.15 -4.90
C ASN A 158 -23.70 -9.18 -3.80
N ASP A 159 -23.95 -8.81 -2.55
CA ASP A 159 -23.71 -9.64 -1.35
C ASP A 159 -24.53 -10.95 -1.30
N ASP A 160 -25.49 -11.13 -2.21
CA ASP A 160 -26.43 -12.25 -2.21
C ASP A 160 -25.82 -13.61 -2.64
N ASN A 161 -24.50 -13.67 -2.87
CA ASN A 161 -23.69 -14.90 -3.05
C ASN A 161 -24.23 -15.95 -4.05
N SER A 162 -25.14 -15.56 -4.95
CA SER A 162 -25.85 -16.46 -5.87
C SER A 162 -25.13 -16.66 -7.22
N LEU A 163 -23.86 -16.25 -7.31
CA LEU A 163 -23.10 -16.36 -8.54
C LEU A 163 -22.64 -17.81 -8.76
N ALA A 164 -23.02 -18.39 -9.91
CA ALA A 164 -22.61 -19.73 -10.34
C ALA A 164 -21.10 -19.87 -10.64
N ARG A 165 -20.32 -18.79 -10.47
CA ARG A 165 -18.89 -18.70 -10.77
C ARG A 165 -18.10 -18.20 -9.56
N PRO A 166 -16.84 -18.60 -9.39
CA PRO A 166 -16.00 -18.09 -8.30
C PRO A 166 -15.82 -16.57 -8.42
N VAL A 167 -15.93 -15.88 -7.29
CA VAL A 167 -15.72 -14.43 -7.16
C VAL A 167 -14.37 -14.19 -6.52
N PHE A 168 -13.55 -13.34 -7.15
CA PHE A 168 -12.27 -12.90 -6.62
C PHE A 168 -12.30 -11.39 -6.45
N TYR A 169 -11.95 -10.91 -5.27
CA TYR A 169 -11.81 -9.49 -4.98
C TYR A 169 -10.33 -9.10 -5.09
N LEU A 170 -10.03 -8.10 -5.90
CA LEU A 170 -8.72 -7.46 -5.89
C LEU A 170 -8.83 -6.18 -5.04
N PRO A 171 -8.06 -6.07 -3.95
CA PRO A 171 -7.98 -4.82 -3.22
C PRO A 171 -7.48 -3.73 -4.17
N HIS A 172 -7.99 -2.52 -4.02
CA HIS A 172 -7.59 -1.39 -4.84
C HIS A 172 -7.35 -0.15 -3.99
N MET A 173 -6.55 0.78 -4.51
CA MET A 173 -6.22 2.04 -3.84
C MET A 173 -6.12 3.20 -4.83
N PRO A 174 -6.39 4.45 -4.39
CA PRO A 174 -6.23 5.61 -5.23
C PRO A 174 -4.76 6.04 -5.27
N VAL A 175 -4.21 6.19 -6.47
CA VAL A 175 -2.91 6.84 -6.69
C VAL A 175 -3.17 8.22 -7.27
N VAL A 176 -2.84 9.25 -6.49
CA VAL A 176 -3.00 10.66 -6.89
C VAL A 176 -1.69 11.17 -7.48
N ARG A 177 -1.77 11.74 -8.69
CA ARG A 177 -0.68 12.42 -9.39
C ARG A 177 -1.16 13.81 -9.80
N GLU A 178 -0.96 14.79 -8.93
CA GLU A 178 -1.49 16.15 -9.14
C GLU A 178 -0.86 16.86 -10.36
N ASP A 179 0.35 16.45 -10.73
CA ASP A 179 1.13 16.88 -11.88
C ASP A 179 0.68 16.24 -13.21
N SER A 180 -0.18 15.22 -13.15
CA SER A 180 -0.74 14.59 -14.34
C SER A 180 -1.67 15.53 -15.09
N LYS A 181 -1.39 15.71 -16.39
CA LYS A 181 -2.19 16.55 -17.28
C LYS A 181 -3.52 15.91 -17.69
N THR A 182 -3.57 14.58 -17.74
CA THR A 182 -4.73 13.82 -18.22
C THR A 182 -5.58 13.31 -17.06
N THR A 183 -4.98 12.50 -16.18
CA THR A 183 -5.71 11.79 -15.13
C THR A 183 -5.02 12.02 -13.78
N LYS A 184 -5.66 12.79 -12.90
CA LYS A 184 -5.10 13.17 -11.60
C LYS A 184 -5.18 12.08 -10.54
N VAL A 185 -6.02 11.07 -10.76
CA VAL A 185 -6.21 9.95 -9.85
C VAL A 185 -6.51 8.68 -10.63
N THR A 186 -5.87 7.57 -10.30
CA THR A 186 -6.08 6.29 -10.98
C THR A 186 -6.26 5.17 -9.96
N PRO A 187 -7.27 4.29 -10.11
CA PRO A 187 -7.36 3.04 -9.36
C PRO A 187 -6.17 2.13 -9.67
N VAL A 188 -5.46 1.70 -8.63
CA VAL A 188 -4.44 0.65 -8.73
C VAL A 188 -4.96 -0.56 -7.98
N PHE A 189 -5.08 -1.68 -8.69
CA PHE A 189 -5.46 -2.96 -8.13
C PHE A 189 -4.22 -3.70 -7.65
N ASP A 190 -4.24 -4.11 -6.39
CA ASP A 190 -3.19 -4.90 -5.78
C ASP A 190 -3.40 -6.38 -6.12
N ALA A 191 -2.70 -6.82 -7.17
CA ALA A 191 -2.63 -8.21 -7.58
C ALA A 191 -1.47 -8.98 -6.89
N SER A 192 -0.94 -8.49 -5.77
CA SER A 192 0.15 -9.14 -5.03
C SER A 192 -0.26 -10.39 -4.26
N ALA A 193 -1.48 -10.90 -4.47
CA ALA A 193 -1.90 -12.20 -3.98
C ALA A 193 -0.84 -13.25 -4.33
N LYS A 194 -0.39 -13.98 -3.30
CA LYS A 194 0.83 -14.79 -3.38
C LYS A 194 0.78 -15.79 -4.54
N GLY A 195 1.85 -15.72 -5.34
CA GLY A 195 2.30 -16.82 -6.17
C GLY A 195 2.87 -17.97 -5.33
N SER A 196 3.32 -19.02 -6.00
CA SER A 196 4.07 -20.11 -5.37
C SER A 196 5.51 -19.67 -5.04
N ASP A 197 6.08 -20.24 -3.98
CA ASP A 197 7.48 -20.04 -3.57
C ASP A 197 8.49 -20.76 -4.50
N SER A 198 8.04 -21.39 -5.60
CA SER A 198 8.91 -21.97 -6.64
C SER A 198 8.66 -21.35 -8.00
N GLU A 199 9.73 -21.28 -8.81
CA GLU A 199 9.68 -20.74 -10.18
C GLU A 199 8.66 -21.50 -11.06
N GLU A 200 8.57 -22.82 -10.87
CA GLU A 200 7.59 -23.69 -11.52
C GLU A 200 6.14 -23.43 -11.08
N GLY A 201 5.93 -23.13 -9.79
CA GLY A 201 4.60 -22.80 -9.30
C GLY A 201 4.16 -21.38 -9.70
N ALA A 202 5.08 -20.42 -9.73
CA ALA A 202 4.83 -19.08 -10.26
C ALA A 202 4.52 -19.15 -11.76
N GLY A 203 5.25 -19.99 -12.52
CA GLY A 203 5.00 -20.26 -13.93
C GLY A 203 3.61 -20.83 -14.19
N ARG A 204 3.13 -21.75 -13.34
CA ARG A 204 1.76 -22.30 -13.42
C ARG A 204 0.69 -21.24 -13.19
N LEU A 205 0.84 -20.41 -12.17
CA LEU A 205 -0.11 -19.35 -11.85
C LEU A 205 -0.16 -18.26 -12.94
N ILE A 206 0.99 -17.90 -13.52
CA ILE A 206 1.05 -16.96 -14.65
C ILE A 206 0.36 -17.57 -15.88
N ALA A 207 0.58 -18.85 -16.17
CA ALA A 207 -0.06 -19.52 -17.30
C ALA A 207 -1.58 -19.61 -17.14
N GLU A 208 -2.06 -19.85 -15.91
CA GLU A 208 -3.48 -19.87 -15.58
C GLU A 208 -4.11 -18.48 -15.70
N ALA A 209 -3.48 -17.46 -15.12
CA ALA A 209 -3.92 -16.07 -15.22
C ALA A 209 -3.98 -15.60 -16.68
N LYS A 210 -2.97 -15.93 -17.50
CA LYS A 210 -2.97 -15.61 -18.95
C LYS A 210 -4.14 -16.25 -19.69
N LYS A 211 -4.49 -17.50 -19.37
CA LYS A 211 -5.65 -18.17 -20.00
C LYS A 211 -6.97 -17.52 -19.61
N ILE A 212 -7.13 -17.17 -18.34
CA ILE A 212 -8.34 -16.50 -17.84
C ILE A 212 -8.51 -15.14 -18.50
N MET A 213 -7.45 -14.34 -18.54
CA MET A 213 -7.49 -13.01 -19.15
C MET A 213 -7.70 -13.08 -20.66
N ALA A 214 -7.03 -14.01 -21.36
CA ALA A 214 -7.22 -14.18 -22.81
C ALA A 214 -8.66 -14.61 -23.16
N ALA A 215 -9.29 -15.46 -22.33
CA ALA A 215 -10.69 -15.84 -22.50
C ALA A 215 -11.65 -14.65 -22.28
N ALA A 216 -11.24 -13.65 -21.52
CA ALA A 216 -11.95 -12.38 -21.34
C ALA A 216 -11.58 -11.32 -22.39
N GLY A 217 -10.85 -11.69 -23.45
CA GLY A 217 -10.42 -10.75 -24.50
C GLY A 217 -9.29 -9.81 -24.07
N MET A 218 -8.65 -10.05 -22.92
CA MET A 218 -7.56 -9.26 -22.37
C MET A 218 -6.22 -9.93 -22.62
N GLU A 219 -5.30 -9.22 -23.27
CA GLU A 219 -3.94 -9.73 -23.49
C GLU A 219 -3.01 -9.26 -22.36
N LEU A 220 -2.64 -10.19 -21.46
CA LEU A 220 -1.66 -9.95 -20.41
C LEU A 220 -0.26 -9.79 -21.02
N THR A 221 0.05 -8.59 -21.47
CA THR A 221 1.41 -8.17 -21.86
C THR A 221 2.11 -7.61 -20.63
N LYS A 222 3.24 -8.23 -20.26
CA LYS A 222 4.14 -7.66 -19.27
C LYS A 222 4.70 -6.36 -19.84
N TRP A 223 4.33 -5.21 -19.26
CA TRP A 223 5.09 -3.98 -19.45
C TRP A 223 6.45 -4.18 -18.80
N SER A 224 7.49 -4.37 -19.61
CA SER A 224 8.83 -4.71 -19.13
C SER A 224 9.59 -3.50 -18.61
N SER A 225 10.18 -3.72 -17.43
CA SER A 225 11.39 -3.04 -16.97
C SER A 225 12.59 -3.39 -17.87
N ASN A 226 13.54 -2.44 -17.97
CA ASN A 226 14.72 -2.41 -18.84
C ASN A 226 15.76 -3.52 -18.58
N ARG A 227 15.52 -4.76 -19.06
CA ARG A 227 16.62 -5.72 -19.30
C ARG A 227 16.61 -6.26 -20.74
N PRO A 228 17.77 -6.23 -21.43
CA PRO A 228 17.89 -6.59 -22.85
C PRO A 228 17.93 -8.10 -23.15
N ASP A 229 17.95 -8.96 -22.14
CA ASP A 229 18.26 -10.39 -22.30
C ASP A 229 17.05 -11.25 -22.75
N PHE A 230 15.90 -10.62 -23.02
CA PHE A 230 14.64 -11.29 -23.43
C PHE A 230 14.28 -11.04 -24.91
N LEU A 231 15.29 -10.91 -25.77
CA LEU A 231 15.13 -10.97 -27.23
C LEU A 231 15.92 -12.17 -27.78
N LEU A 232 15.28 -13.34 -27.74
CA LEU A 232 15.37 -14.41 -28.72
C LEU A 232 13.99 -15.05 -28.86
#